data_AF-A0A7D3X9P2-F1
#
_entry.id   AF-A0A7D3X9P2-F1
#
_cell.length_a   1.000
_cell.length_b   1.000
_cell.length_c   1.000
_cell.angle_alpha   90.00
_cell.angle_beta   90.00
_cell.angle_gamma   90.00
#
_symmetry.space_group_name_H-M   'P 1'
#
loop_
_entity.id
_entity.type
_entity.pdbx_description
1 polymer ?
#
loop_
_entity_poly.entity_id
_entity_poly.type
_entity_poly.pdbx_seq_one_letter_code
_entity_poly.pdbx_strand_id
1 'polypeptide(L)'
;MVTQFVLRTDKKDSAGRCPVHLVVYFDGVRLKCATGEKCMPTDWNADRQQFRRSYPLADEANQLLARLASDVLAWWRMGCGVVQ
;
A
#
# COMPACT_ATOMS: atom_id res chain seq x y z
N MET A 1 0.66 -14.63 -5.38
CA MET A 1 0.46 -13.49 -4.46
C MET A 1 0.12 -12.25 -5.27
N VAL A 2 -0.85 -11.44 -4.83
CA VAL A 2 -1.19 -10.13 -5.41
C VAL A 2 -1.13 -9.07 -4.32
N THR A 3 -0.46 -7.94 -4.59
CA THR A 3 -0.46 -6.76 -3.71
C THR A 3 -1.32 -5.67 -4.29
N GLN A 4 -2.01 -4.93 -3.43
CA GLN A 4 -2.81 -3.75 -3.79
C GLN A 4 -2.62 -2.66 -2.75
N PHE A 5 -2.41 -1.42 -3.18
CA PHE A 5 -2.52 -0.26 -2.30
C PHE A 5 -3.93 0.32 -2.37
N VAL A 6 -4.55 0.48 -1.20
CA VAL A 6 -5.94 0.93 -1.08
C VAL A 6 -5.98 2.14 -0.16
N LEU A 7 -6.50 3.25 -0.68
CA LEU A 7 -6.85 4.41 0.15
C LEU A 7 -8.12 4.10 0.95
N ARG A 8 -8.02 4.15 2.27
CA ARG A 8 -9.13 3.86 3.19
C ARG A 8 -9.94 5.11 3.44
N THR A 9 -10.82 5.45 2.51
CA THR A 9 -11.72 6.61 2.62
C THR A 9 -12.69 6.50 3.79
N ASP A 10 -12.95 5.28 4.27
CA ASP A 10 -13.70 4.97 5.48
C ASP A 10 -12.95 5.28 6.79
N LYS A 11 -11.65 5.56 6.73
CA LYS A 11 -10.78 5.86 7.89
C LYS A 11 -10.20 7.27 7.87
N LYS A 12 -10.98 8.22 7.36
CA LYS A 12 -10.58 9.63 7.26
C LYS A 12 -10.30 10.22 8.65
N ASP A 13 -9.19 10.95 8.78
CA ASP A 13 -8.84 11.67 10.00
C ASP A 13 -9.54 13.05 10.08
N SER A 14 -9.37 13.75 11.21
CA SER A 14 -9.95 15.09 11.41
C SER A 14 -9.40 16.15 10.45
N ALA A 15 -8.24 15.91 9.84
CA ALA A 15 -7.64 16.77 8.82
C ALA A 15 -8.08 16.39 7.40
N GLY A 16 -9.00 15.44 7.23
CA GLY A 16 -9.54 15.03 5.94
C GLY A 16 -8.69 13.99 5.18
N ARG A 17 -7.58 13.54 5.76
CA ARG A 17 -6.64 12.60 5.12
C ARG A 17 -7.06 11.17 5.38
N CYS A 18 -6.86 10.32 4.38
CA CYS A 18 -7.20 8.91 4.41
C CYS A 18 -5.91 8.08 4.43
N PRO A 19 -5.80 7.04 5.27
CA PRO A 19 -4.61 6.19 5.30
C PRO A 19 -4.55 5.28 4.08
N VAL A 20 -3.33 5.07 3.57
CA VAL A 20 -3.06 4.08 2.53
C VAL A 20 -2.69 2.76 3.21
N HIS A 21 -3.31 1.68 2.76
CA HIS A 21 -3.04 0.34 3.26
C HIS A 21 -2.49 -0.53 2.14
N LEU A 22 -1.51 -1.37 2.46
CA LEU A 22 -1.11 -2.49 1.63
C LEU A 22 -2.03 -3.68 1.93
N VAL A 23 -2.67 -4.22 0.91
CA VAL A 23 -3.48 -5.43 0.98
C VAL A 23 -2.77 -6.52 0.18
N VAL A 24 -2.58 -7.68 0.79
CA VAL A 24 -1.89 -8.82 0.18
C VAL A 24 -2.86 -9.99 0.12
N TYR A 25 -3.00 -10.57 -1.08
CA TYR A 25 -3.79 -11.77 -1.32
C TYR A 25 -2.87 -12.92 -1.71
N PHE A 26 -2.94 -14.02 -0.97
CA PHE A 26 -2.24 -15.28 -1.27
C PHE A 26 -3.00 -16.45 -0.63
N ASP A 27 -3.11 -17.57 -1.33
CA ASP A 27 -3.73 -18.82 -0.83
C ASP A 27 -5.08 -18.63 -0.11
N GLY A 28 -5.95 -17.78 -0.67
CA GLY A 28 -7.26 -17.45 -0.07
C GLY A 28 -7.19 -16.56 1.18
N VAL A 29 -6.00 -16.25 1.67
CA VAL A 29 -5.75 -15.35 2.81
C VAL A 29 -5.62 -13.91 2.33
N ARG A 30 -6.20 -13.00 3.11
CA ARG A 30 -6.10 -11.55 2.92
C ARG A 30 -5.43 -10.90 4.13
N LEU A 31 -4.21 -10.42 3.95
CA LEU A 31 -3.51 -9.61 4.95
C LEU A 31 -3.67 -8.12 4.63
N LYS A 32 -3.74 -7.31 5.69
CA LYS A 32 -3.81 -5.84 5.60
C LYS A 32 -2.74 -5.23 6.48
N CYS A 33 -1.87 -4.42 5.88
CA CYS A 33 -0.80 -3.71 6.56
C CYS A 33 -1.00 -2.20 6.38
N ALA A 34 -0.77 -1.42 7.43
CA ALA A 34 -0.70 0.03 7.31
C ALA A 34 0.64 0.43 6.69
N THR A 35 0.66 1.35 5.72
CA THR A 35 1.91 1.86 5.15
C THR A 35 2.53 2.98 5.98
N GLY A 36 1.74 3.57 6.89
CA GLY A 36 2.09 4.81 7.62
C GLY A 36 1.68 6.09 6.88
N GLU A 37 1.53 6.00 5.55
CA GLU A 37 1.17 7.14 4.72
C GLU A 37 -0.32 7.50 4.78
N LYS A 38 -0.62 8.79 4.64
CA LYS A 38 -1.98 9.34 4.55
C LYS A 38 -2.01 10.49 3.55
N CYS A 39 -3.04 10.56 2.71
CA CYS A 39 -3.23 11.69 1.81
C CYS A 39 -4.70 12.05 1.65
N MET A 40 -4.97 13.23 1.06
CA MET A 40 -6.32 13.58 0.63
C MET A 40 -6.77 12.64 -0.50
N PRO A 41 -8.08 12.34 -0.63
CA PRO A 41 -8.58 11.56 -1.76
C PRO A 41 -8.18 12.12 -3.14
N THR A 42 -8.08 13.45 -3.25
CA THR A 42 -7.68 14.15 -4.48
C THR A 42 -6.22 13.90 -4.85
N ASP A 43 -5.37 13.54 -3.90
CA ASP A 43 -3.95 13.27 -4.08
C ASP A 43 -3.67 11.79 -4.39
N TRP A 44 -4.69 10.94 -4.39
CA TRP A 44 -4.55 9.52 -4.70
C TRP A 44 -4.99 9.21 -6.13
N ASN A 45 -4.23 8.38 -6.83
CA ASN A 45 -4.63 7.77 -8.09
C ASN A 45 -5.00 6.31 -7.81
N ALA A 46 -6.31 6.00 -7.79
CA ALA A 46 -6.79 4.66 -7.49
C ALA A 46 -6.44 3.64 -8.57
N ASP A 47 -6.47 4.03 -9.84
CA ASP A 47 -6.19 3.13 -10.97
C ASP A 47 -4.72 2.71 -10.98
N ARG A 48 -3.82 3.67 -10.70
CA ARG A 48 -2.38 3.43 -10.62
C ARG A 48 -1.90 3.04 -9.23
N GLN A 49 -2.78 3.10 -8.23
CA GLN A 49 -2.50 2.82 -6.82
C GLN A 49 -1.27 3.57 -6.29
N GLN A 50 -1.21 4.88 -6.55
CA GLN A 50 -0.05 5.72 -6.25
C GLN A 50 -0.47 7.14 -5.84
N PHE A 51 0.41 7.85 -5.16
CA PHE A 51 0.29 9.28 -4.92
C PHE A 51 0.42 10.04 -6.25
N ARG A 52 -0.46 11.02 -6.46
CA ARG A 52 -0.39 11.97 -7.59
C ARG A 52 0.73 12.97 -7.35
N ARG A 53 1.22 13.58 -8.43
CA ARG A 53 2.23 14.64 -8.38
C ARG A 53 1.84 15.87 -7.55
N SER A 54 0.54 16.07 -7.28
CA SER A 54 0.04 17.14 -6.42
C SER A 54 0.37 16.92 -4.94
N TYR A 55 0.60 15.67 -4.53
CA TYR A 55 0.97 15.34 -3.15
C TYR A 55 2.39 15.84 -2.86
N PRO A 56 2.60 16.59 -1.77
CA PRO A 56 3.94 16.91 -1.31
C PRO A 56 4.71 15.62 -1.04
N LEU A 57 5.92 15.48 -1.59
CA LEU A 57 6.75 14.26 -1.48
C LEU A 57 6.15 13.02 -2.20
N ALA A 58 5.41 13.24 -3.30
CA ALA A 58 4.85 12.14 -4.09
C ALA A 58 5.88 11.10 -4.52
N ASP A 59 7.09 11.52 -4.88
CA ASP A 59 8.13 10.62 -5.36
C ASP A 59 8.64 9.72 -4.23
N GLU A 60 8.96 10.29 -3.06
CA GLU A 60 9.40 9.55 -1.87
C GLU A 60 8.30 8.60 -1.37
N ALA A 61 7.06 9.07 -1.32
CA ALA A 61 5.92 8.26 -0.89
C ALA A 61 5.68 7.09 -1.85
N ASN A 62 5.77 7.31 -3.16
CA ASN A 62 5.63 6.24 -4.15
C ASN A 62 6.81 5.26 -4.12
N GLN A 63 8.04 5.74 -3.86
CA GLN A 63 9.21 4.87 -3.63
C GLN A 63 9.02 3.98 -2.40
N LEU A 64 8.45 4.52 -1.30
CA LEU A 64 8.09 3.73 -0.12
C LEU A 64 7.08 2.64 -0.47
N LEU A 65 6.01 2.95 -1.21
CA LEU A 65 5.04 1.93 -1.64
C LEU A 65 5.71 0.83 -2.47
N ALA A 66 6.55 1.20 -3.44
CA ALA A 66 7.28 0.23 -4.25
C ALA A 66 8.18 -0.68 -3.40
N ARG A 67 8.88 -0.10 -2.41
CA ARG A 67 9.70 -0.85 -1.46
C ARG A 67 8.87 -1.82 -0.63
N LEU A 68 7.75 -1.39 -0.04
CA LEU A 68 6.88 -2.25 0.76
C LEU A 68 6.34 -3.44 -0.05
N ALA A 69 5.96 -3.22 -1.31
CA ALA A 69 5.53 -4.30 -2.18
C ALA A 69 6.65 -5.31 -2.47
N SER A 70 7.87 -4.82 -2.70
CA SER A 70 9.06 -5.65 -2.91
C SER A 70 9.42 -6.45 -1.65
N ASP A 71 9.45 -5.81 -0.49
CA ASP A 71 9.82 -6.42 0.79
C ASP A 71 8.84 -7.55 1.17
N VAL A 72 7.53 -7.33 0.97
CA VAL A 72 6.51 -8.37 1.19
C VAL A 72 6.67 -9.55 0.22
N LEU A 73 6.96 -9.28 -1.05
CA LEU A 73 7.22 -10.33 -2.03
C LEU A 73 8.47 -11.15 -1.68
N ALA A 74 9.54 -10.48 -1.24
CA ALA A 74 10.76 -11.14 -0.80
C ALA A 74 10.52 -12.00 0.44
N TRP A 75 9.84 -11.45 1.45
CA TRP A 75 9.43 -12.19 2.64
C TRP A 75 8.61 -13.44 2.31
N TRP A 76 7.61 -13.30 1.43
CA TRP A 76 6.78 -14.43 0.99
C TRP A 76 7.64 -15.52 0.30
N ARG A 77 8.56 -15.14 -0.59
CA ARG A 77 9.46 -16.09 -1.27
C ARG A 77 10.36 -16.84 -0.31
N MET A 78 10.90 -16.16 0.72
CA MET A 78 11.74 -16.80 1.73
C MET A 78 10.93 -17.75 2.64
N GLY A 79 9.72 -17.35 3.02
CA GLY A 79 8.85 -18.14 3.90
C GLY A 79 8.26 -19.38 3.24
N CYS A 80 7.92 -19.32 1.94
CA CYS A 80 7.35 -20.44 1.19
C CYS A 80 8.39 -21.44 0.66
N GLY A 81 9.69 -21.13 0.69
CA GLY A 81 10.76 -22.07 0.28
C GLY A 81 11.05 -23.20 1.29
N VAL A 82 10.39 -23.20 2.45
CA VAL A 82 10.57 -24.23 3.51
C VAL A 82 9.45 -25.29 3.46
N VAL A 83 8.47 -25.13 2.57
CA VAL A 83 7.41 -26.11 2.35
C VAL A 83 7.41 -26.53 0.87
N GLN A 84 8.41 -27.32 0.49
CA GLN A 84 8.37 -28.16 -0.71
C GLN A 84 8.72 -29.59 -0.32
#